data_AF-A0A8I2H0F5-F1
#
_entry.id   AF-A0A8I2H0F5-F1
#
_cell.length_a   1.000
_cell.length_b   1.000
_cell.length_c   1.000
_cell.angle_alpha   90.00
_cell.angle_beta   90.00
_cell.angle_gamma   90.00
#
_symmetry.space_group_name_H-M   'P 1'
#
loop_
_entity.id
_entity.type
_entity.pdbx_description
1 polymer ?
#
loop_
_entity_poly.entity_id
_entity_poly.type
_entity_poly.pdbx_seq_one_letter_code
_entity_poly.pdbx_strand_id
1 'polypeptide(L)'
;MTTQHTDNAFEHVKQSTEETLVVSNTASEINESVGSMASTSKMMADVISAASMSTFVQTVKLDHLVWKVNIYKAIREGKEGDESKFADHHQCRLGKWYYEGEGKADFSNYGDYKRLESPHAKVHESGISALRASARGDKETLISMLANMENASMEVFDCLNGLDSKMRAP
;
A
#
# COMPACT_ATOMS: atom_id res chain seq x y z
N MET A 1 -75.92 10.93 -18.24
CA MET A 1 -74.71 10.14 -18.59
C MET A 1 -73.44 10.98 -18.51
N THR A 2 -73.43 12.23 -18.96
CA THR A 2 -72.24 13.11 -18.97
C THR A 2 -71.66 13.39 -17.57
N THR A 3 -72.51 13.64 -16.56
CA THR A 3 -72.10 13.96 -15.19
C THR A 3 -71.38 12.78 -14.49
N GLN A 4 -71.87 11.55 -14.69
CA GLN A 4 -71.30 10.35 -14.07
C GLN A 4 -69.96 9.94 -14.69
N HIS A 5 -69.71 10.31 -15.96
CA HIS A 5 -68.41 10.15 -16.59
C HIS A 5 -67.38 11.17 -16.05
N THR A 6 -67.78 12.41 -15.80
CA THR A 6 -66.92 13.41 -15.17
C THR A 6 -66.59 13.09 -13.72
N ASP A 7 -67.53 12.55 -12.94
CA ASP A 7 -67.27 12.14 -11.55
C ASP A 7 -66.29 10.96 -11.48
N ASN A 8 -66.44 9.98 -12.37
CA ASN A 8 -65.47 8.87 -12.50
C ASN A 8 -64.08 9.37 -12.92
N ALA A 9 -64.01 10.29 -13.88
CA ALA A 9 -62.74 10.87 -14.33
C ALA A 9 -62.05 11.64 -13.19
N PHE A 10 -62.82 12.35 -12.35
CA PHE A 10 -62.29 13.09 -11.21
C PHE A 10 -61.69 12.17 -10.15
N GLU A 11 -62.40 11.11 -9.75
CA GLU A 11 -61.87 10.11 -8.81
C GLU A 11 -60.62 9.42 -9.36
N HIS A 12 -60.60 9.11 -10.65
CA HIS A 12 -59.44 8.50 -11.30
C HIS A 12 -58.22 9.42 -11.33
N VAL A 13 -58.42 10.74 -11.55
CA VAL A 13 -57.34 11.73 -11.48
C VAL A 13 -56.83 11.89 -10.05
N LYS A 14 -57.72 11.90 -9.06
CA LYS A 14 -57.35 11.99 -7.64
C LYS A 14 -56.51 10.78 -7.22
N GLN A 15 -56.96 9.57 -7.52
CA GLN A 15 -56.23 8.34 -7.23
C GLN A 15 -54.86 8.34 -7.94
N SER A 16 -54.81 8.71 -9.23
CA SER A 16 -53.55 8.80 -9.97
C SER A 16 -52.58 9.81 -9.38
N THR A 17 -53.08 10.92 -8.82
CA THR A 17 -52.25 11.94 -8.14
C THR A 17 -51.66 11.39 -6.83
N GLU A 18 -52.46 10.67 -6.04
CA GLU A 18 -52.02 10.00 -4.82
C GLU A 18 -50.96 8.93 -5.11
N GLU A 19 -51.17 8.10 -6.14
CA GLU A 19 -50.20 7.11 -6.61
C GLU A 19 -48.89 7.78 -7.08
N THR A 20 -48.99 8.89 -7.80
CA THR A 20 -47.80 9.65 -8.26
C THR A 20 -47.01 10.22 -7.08
N LEU A 21 -47.67 10.70 -6.04
CA LEU A 21 -47.03 11.15 -4.80
C LEU A 21 -46.27 10.01 -4.10
N VAL A 22 -46.87 8.83 -4.00
CA VAL A 22 -46.22 7.64 -3.42
C VAL A 22 -44.99 7.22 -4.23
N VAL A 23 -45.10 7.21 -5.56
CA VAL A 23 -43.97 6.90 -6.44
C VAL A 23 -42.85 7.92 -6.27
N SER A 24 -43.17 9.22 -6.19
CA SER A 24 -42.18 10.28 -5.97
C SER A 24 -41.44 10.12 -4.63
N ASN A 25 -42.17 9.81 -3.55
CA ASN A 25 -41.56 9.59 -2.24
C ASN A 25 -40.64 8.36 -2.25
N THR A 26 -41.11 7.25 -2.81
CA THR A 26 -40.31 6.03 -2.98
C THR A 26 -39.05 6.29 -3.80
N ALA A 27 -39.16 7.06 -4.88
CA ALA A 27 -38.01 7.43 -5.71
C ALA A 27 -36.97 8.25 -4.94
N SER A 28 -37.41 9.17 -4.07
CA SER A 28 -36.53 9.94 -3.18
C SER A 28 -35.79 9.03 -2.19
N GLU A 29 -36.50 8.11 -1.55
CA GLU A 29 -35.91 7.14 -0.61
C GLU A 29 -34.87 6.24 -1.29
N ILE A 30 -35.17 5.77 -2.51
CA ILE A 30 -34.21 5.00 -3.32
C ILE A 30 -32.97 5.83 -3.61
N ASN A 31 -33.12 7.09 -3.97
CA ASN A 31 -31.99 7.96 -4.29
C ASN A 31 -31.08 8.19 -3.07
N GLU A 32 -31.65 8.38 -1.89
CA GLU A 32 -30.90 8.48 -0.62
C GLU A 32 -30.18 7.17 -0.28
N SER A 33 -30.84 6.04 -0.47
CA SER A 33 -30.26 4.71 -0.25
C SER A 33 -29.08 4.45 -1.19
N VAL A 34 -29.23 4.76 -2.49
CA VAL A 34 -28.15 4.63 -3.48
C VAL A 34 -26.97 5.54 -3.12
N GLY A 35 -27.23 6.78 -2.68
CA GLY A 35 -26.18 7.68 -2.20
C GLY A 35 -25.42 7.13 -0.99
N SER A 36 -26.15 6.55 -0.04
CA SER A 36 -25.57 5.91 1.15
C SER A 36 -24.76 4.67 0.80
N MET A 37 -25.23 3.86 -0.15
CA MET A 37 -24.49 2.71 -0.68
C MET A 37 -23.18 3.15 -1.35
N ALA A 38 -23.21 4.15 -2.21
CA ALA A 38 -22.01 4.67 -2.88
C ALA A 38 -20.98 5.19 -1.87
N SER A 39 -21.43 5.90 -0.84
CA SER A 39 -20.58 6.37 0.27
C SER A 39 -19.93 5.20 1.04
N THR A 40 -20.72 4.17 1.37
CA THR A 40 -20.23 2.97 2.05
C THR A 40 -19.21 2.21 1.20
N SER A 41 -19.48 2.04 -0.10
CA SER A 41 -18.53 1.40 -1.02
C SER A 41 -17.20 2.15 -1.10
N LYS A 42 -17.23 3.49 -1.08
CA LYS A 42 -16.01 4.30 -1.03
C LYS A 42 -15.22 4.07 0.25
N MET A 43 -15.88 4.12 1.41
CA MET A 43 -15.23 3.83 2.69
C MET A 43 -14.64 2.43 2.74
N MET A 44 -15.33 1.43 2.19
CA MET A 44 -14.80 0.07 2.08
C MET A 44 -13.52 0.02 1.22
N ALA A 45 -13.50 0.71 0.08
CA ALA A 45 -12.33 0.77 -0.79
C ALA A 45 -11.13 1.41 -0.07
N ASP A 46 -11.35 2.49 0.68
CA ASP A 46 -10.30 3.18 1.45
C ASP A 46 -9.72 2.26 2.53
N VAL A 47 -10.57 1.56 3.29
CA VAL A 47 -10.13 0.60 4.32
C VAL A 47 -9.34 -0.56 3.71
N ILE A 48 -9.80 -1.11 2.58
CA ILE A 48 -9.09 -2.20 1.89
C ILE A 48 -7.73 -1.72 1.39
N SER A 49 -7.65 -0.51 0.83
CA SER A 49 -6.40 0.09 0.37
C SER A 49 -5.40 0.27 1.51
N ALA A 50 -5.85 0.83 2.64
CA ALA A 50 -5.02 0.99 3.84
C ALA A 50 -4.53 -0.36 4.39
N ALA A 51 -5.39 -1.38 4.43
CA ALA A 51 -5.03 -2.72 4.88
C ALA A 51 -4.02 -3.40 3.93
N SER A 52 -4.19 -3.23 2.61
CA SER A 52 -3.25 -3.72 1.60
C SER A 52 -1.87 -3.09 1.78
N MET A 53 -1.80 -1.76 1.91
CA MET A 53 -0.55 -1.04 2.13
C MET A 53 0.14 -1.46 3.43
N SER A 54 -0.61 -1.57 4.53
CA SER A 54 -0.07 -2.07 5.81
C SER A 54 0.52 -3.47 5.65
N THR A 55 -0.17 -4.38 4.97
CA THR A 55 0.30 -5.75 4.73
C THR A 55 1.57 -5.76 3.88
N PHE A 56 1.62 -4.91 2.84
CA PHE A 56 2.78 -4.74 2.00
C PHE A 56 3.99 -4.26 2.82
N VAL A 57 3.83 -3.21 3.63
CA VAL A 57 4.89 -2.68 4.52
C VAL A 57 5.45 -3.76 5.45
N GLN A 58 4.59 -4.58 6.07
CA GLN A 58 5.06 -5.68 6.93
C GLN A 58 5.82 -6.74 6.12
N THR A 59 5.34 -7.08 4.93
CA THR A 59 5.98 -8.06 4.05
C THR A 59 7.38 -7.61 3.64
N VAL A 60 7.54 -6.38 3.18
CA VAL A 60 8.87 -5.90 2.73
C VAL A 60 9.86 -5.77 3.89
N LYS A 61 9.40 -5.46 5.11
CA LYS A 61 10.25 -5.48 6.31
C LYS A 61 10.75 -6.88 6.62
N LEU A 62 9.87 -7.87 6.56
CA LEU A 62 10.26 -9.28 6.74
C LEU A 62 11.24 -9.73 5.65
N ASP A 63 10.99 -9.37 4.39
CA ASP A 63 11.90 -9.65 3.27
C ASP A 63 13.31 -9.08 3.54
N HIS A 64 13.40 -7.84 4.04
CA HIS A 64 14.68 -7.23 4.42
C HIS A 64 15.36 -7.91 5.61
N LEU A 65 14.60 -8.32 6.63
CA LEU A 65 15.17 -9.07 7.76
C LEU A 65 15.76 -10.40 7.29
N VAL A 66 15.03 -11.14 6.46
CA VAL A 66 15.51 -12.40 5.87
C VAL A 66 16.75 -12.17 5.02
N TRP A 67 16.75 -11.12 4.19
CA TRP A 67 17.90 -10.76 3.37
C TRP A 67 19.15 -10.48 4.22
N LYS A 68 19.04 -9.65 5.27
CA LYS A 68 20.16 -9.37 6.19
C LYS A 68 20.65 -10.63 6.91
N VAL A 69 19.74 -11.48 7.39
CA VAL A 69 20.09 -12.77 8.01
C VAL A 69 20.90 -13.64 7.05
N ASN A 70 20.55 -13.65 5.76
CA ASN A 70 21.31 -14.39 4.75
C ASN A 70 22.71 -13.82 4.53
N ILE A 71 22.91 -12.49 4.62
CA ILE A 71 24.24 -11.86 4.59
C ILE A 71 25.07 -12.36 5.77
N TYR A 72 24.56 -12.26 7.00
CA TYR A 72 25.25 -12.75 8.21
C TYR A 72 25.58 -14.24 8.12
N LYS A 73 24.65 -15.05 7.62
CA LYS A 73 24.82 -16.49 7.45
C LYS A 73 25.94 -16.80 6.45
N ALA A 74 25.99 -16.11 5.31
CA ALA A 74 27.02 -16.31 4.31
C ALA A 74 28.42 -15.98 4.85
N ILE A 75 28.55 -14.86 5.58
CA ILE A 75 29.80 -14.46 6.26
C ILE A 75 30.23 -15.52 7.27
N ARG A 76 29.32 -15.95 8.15
CA ARG A 76 29.63 -16.94 9.19
C ARG A 76 30.03 -18.30 8.62
N GLU A 77 29.40 -18.71 7.52
CA GLU A 77 29.64 -20.00 6.87
C GLU A 77 30.83 -19.96 5.88
N GLY A 78 31.45 -18.81 5.64
CA GLY A 78 32.52 -18.66 4.63
C GLY A 78 32.02 -18.93 3.21
N LYS A 79 30.75 -18.60 2.93
CA LYS A 79 30.07 -18.81 1.64
C LYS A 79 29.81 -17.50 0.91
N GLU A 80 30.76 -16.57 0.96
CA GLU A 80 30.64 -15.24 0.36
C GLU A 80 30.82 -15.25 -1.17
N GLY A 81 31.38 -16.33 -1.72
CA GLY A 81 31.85 -16.41 -3.12
C GLY A 81 30.78 -16.33 -4.21
N ASP A 82 29.51 -16.17 -3.86
CA ASP A 82 28.42 -16.02 -4.83
C ASP A 82 27.50 -14.85 -4.47
N GLU A 83 28.05 -13.64 -4.60
CA GLU A 83 27.32 -12.38 -4.41
C GLU A 83 26.07 -12.27 -5.30
N SER A 84 26.07 -12.95 -6.46
CA SER A 84 24.96 -12.93 -7.43
C SER A 84 23.65 -13.50 -6.88
N LYS A 85 23.72 -14.27 -5.78
CA LYS A 85 22.54 -14.77 -5.05
C LYS A 85 21.83 -13.69 -4.23
N PHE A 86 22.47 -12.55 -3.99
CA PHE A 86 21.89 -11.44 -3.26
C PHE A 86 21.33 -10.42 -4.24
N ALA A 87 20.01 -10.28 -4.24
CA ALA A 87 19.34 -9.28 -5.07
C ALA A 87 19.88 -7.88 -4.75
N ASP A 88 20.08 -7.07 -5.80
CA ASP A 88 20.23 -5.64 -5.65
C ASP A 88 18.89 -4.98 -5.26
N HIS A 89 18.97 -3.71 -4.87
CA HIS A 89 17.82 -2.96 -4.38
C HIS A 89 16.74 -2.75 -5.44
N HIS A 90 17.03 -2.81 -6.75
CA HIS A 90 15.99 -2.74 -7.80
C HIS A 90 15.28 -4.09 -7.99
N GLN A 91 15.97 -5.21 -7.76
CA GLN A 91 15.42 -6.56 -8.00
C GLN A 91 14.59 -7.10 -6.84
N CYS A 92 14.73 -6.54 -5.64
CA CYS A 92 13.94 -6.95 -4.48
C CYS A 92 12.47 -6.51 -4.62
N ARG A 93 11.57 -7.08 -3.81
CA ARG A 93 10.13 -6.74 -3.82
C ARG A 93 9.90 -5.24 -3.61
N LEU A 94 10.64 -4.62 -2.70
CA LEU A 94 10.53 -3.19 -2.41
C LEU A 94 11.00 -2.35 -3.59
N GLY A 95 12.10 -2.73 -4.24
CA GLY A 95 12.62 -2.11 -5.44
C GLY A 95 11.61 -2.10 -6.57
N LYS A 96 11.06 -3.27 -6.91
CA LYS A 96 10.05 -3.38 -7.96
C LYS A 96 8.82 -2.52 -7.67
N TRP A 97 8.35 -2.52 -6.43
CA TRP A 97 7.25 -1.66 -6.00
C TRP A 97 7.59 -0.18 -6.10
N TYR A 98 8.83 0.21 -5.76
CA TYR A 98 9.30 1.58 -5.85
C TYR A 98 9.43 2.03 -7.31
N TYR A 99 10.12 1.28 -8.16
CA TYR A 99 10.50 1.74 -9.50
C TYR A 99 9.43 1.54 -10.58
N GLU A 100 8.63 0.49 -10.45
CA GLU A 100 7.77 -0.03 -11.52
C GLU A 100 6.31 -0.26 -11.09
N GLY A 101 6.07 -0.43 -9.79
CA GLY A 101 4.77 -0.83 -9.26
C GLY A 101 3.89 0.30 -8.73
N GLU A 102 2.89 -0.11 -7.93
CA GLU A 102 1.91 0.77 -7.27
C GLU A 102 2.55 1.88 -6.44
N GLY A 103 3.73 1.63 -5.86
CA GLY A 103 4.49 2.65 -5.13
C GLY A 103 4.75 3.90 -5.96
N LYS A 104 5.10 3.73 -7.23
CA LYS A 104 5.34 4.85 -8.14
C LYS A 104 4.05 5.55 -8.55
N ALA A 105 3.01 4.78 -8.86
CA ALA A 105 1.74 5.31 -9.33
C ALA A 105 1.05 6.13 -8.23
N ASP A 106 1.01 5.61 -7.01
CA ASP A 106 0.12 6.10 -5.97
C ASP A 106 0.88 6.83 -4.83
N PHE A 107 2.18 6.52 -4.63
CA PHE A 107 2.95 6.99 -3.47
C PHE A 107 4.10 7.96 -3.83
N SER A 108 4.35 8.22 -5.11
CA SER A 108 5.46 9.07 -5.56
C SER A 108 5.43 10.51 -5.06
N ASN A 109 4.27 11.02 -4.66
CA ASN A 109 4.11 12.36 -4.09
C ASN A 109 4.44 12.44 -2.59
N TYR A 110 4.58 11.32 -1.90
CA TYR A 110 4.84 11.30 -0.46
C TYR A 110 6.33 11.47 -0.17
N GLY A 111 6.66 12.37 0.77
CA GLY A 111 8.06 12.63 1.16
C GLY A 111 8.79 11.38 1.66
N ASP A 112 8.12 10.52 2.43
CA ASP A 112 8.72 9.30 2.97
C ASP A 112 8.98 8.26 1.88
N TYR A 113 8.16 8.24 0.82
CA TYR A 113 8.43 7.43 -0.36
C TYR A 113 9.71 7.93 -1.06
N LYS A 114 9.82 9.23 -1.34
CA LYS A 114 11.04 9.78 -1.98
C LYS A 114 12.31 9.52 -1.16
N ARG A 115 12.20 9.66 0.17
CA ARG A 115 13.31 9.42 1.10
C ARG A 115 13.72 7.96 1.21
N LEU A 116 12.84 7.01 0.88
CA LEU A 116 13.07 5.58 1.03
C LEU A 116 14.24 5.07 0.18
N GLU A 117 14.47 5.67 -0.97
CA GLU A 117 15.37 5.08 -1.97
C GLU A 117 16.83 5.07 -1.52
N SER A 118 17.31 6.20 -0.99
CA SER A 118 18.70 6.30 -0.52
C SER A 118 19.06 5.27 0.56
N PRO A 119 18.30 5.12 1.68
CA PRO A 119 18.61 4.11 2.67
C PRO A 119 18.38 2.70 2.15
N HIS A 120 17.41 2.47 1.25
CA HIS A 120 17.20 1.16 0.62
C HIS A 120 18.39 0.71 -0.22
N ALA A 121 18.89 1.54 -1.12
CA ALA A 121 20.10 1.27 -1.89
C ALA A 121 21.29 0.99 -0.96
N LYS A 122 21.44 1.80 0.09
CA LYS A 122 22.53 1.68 1.06
C LYS A 122 22.51 0.36 1.84
N VAL A 123 21.34 -0.20 2.17
CA VAL A 123 21.24 -1.54 2.79
C VAL A 123 21.89 -2.58 1.88
N HIS A 124 21.48 -2.63 0.62
CA HIS A 124 21.95 -3.62 -0.34
C HIS A 124 23.44 -3.45 -0.66
N GLU A 125 23.88 -2.23 -0.95
CA GLU A 125 25.29 -1.92 -1.23
C GLU A 125 26.21 -2.26 -0.06
N SER A 126 25.79 -1.94 1.17
CA SER A 126 26.58 -2.22 2.38
C SER A 126 26.65 -3.72 2.65
N GLY A 127 25.55 -4.47 2.51
CA GLY A 127 25.57 -5.93 2.70
C GLY A 127 26.46 -6.66 1.69
N ILE A 128 26.39 -6.27 0.41
CA ILE A 128 27.28 -6.83 -0.63
C ILE A 128 28.74 -6.45 -0.35
N SER A 129 29.00 -5.21 0.07
CA SER A 129 30.36 -4.76 0.43
C SER A 129 30.90 -5.50 1.66
N ALA A 130 30.04 -5.86 2.62
CA ALA A 130 30.40 -6.70 3.76
C ALA A 130 30.84 -8.11 3.33
N LEU A 131 30.12 -8.75 2.39
CA LEU A 131 30.52 -10.04 1.83
C LEU A 131 31.91 -9.97 1.18
N ARG A 132 32.15 -8.93 0.37
CA ARG A 132 33.45 -8.67 -0.27
C ARG A 132 34.57 -8.49 0.73
N ALA A 133 34.32 -7.75 1.81
CA ALA A 133 35.31 -7.52 2.86
C ALA A 133 35.63 -8.82 3.61
N SER A 134 34.61 -9.62 3.94
CA SER A 134 34.78 -10.94 4.56
C SER A 134 35.64 -11.87 3.69
N ALA A 135 35.34 -11.95 2.39
CA ALA A 135 36.09 -12.78 1.44
C ALA A 135 37.58 -12.39 1.34
N ARG A 136 37.92 -11.12 1.58
CA ARG A 136 39.31 -10.62 1.62
C ARG A 136 39.97 -10.71 2.99
N GLY A 137 39.25 -11.14 4.03
CA GLY A 137 39.72 -11.13 5.41
C GLY A 137 39.84 -9.72 6.02
N ASP A 138 39.23 -8.71 5.39
CA ASP A 138 39.25 -7.31 5.83
C ASP A 138 38.18 -7.08 6.92
N LYS A 139 38.59 -7.31 8.17
CA LYS A 139 37.68 -7.25 9.33
C LYS A 139 37.18 -5.83 9.62
N GLU A 140 37.99 -4.80 9.40
CA GLU A 140 37.60 -3.42 9.70
C GLU A 140 36.49 -2.97 8.75
N THR A 141 36.68 -3.19 7.44
CA THR A 141 35.66 -2.88 6.44
C THR A 141 34.41 -3.74 6.64
N LEU A 142 34.56 -5.03 6.98
CA LEU A 142 33.42 -5.92 7.26
C LEU A 142 32.53 -5.36 8.38
N ILE A 143 33.11 -5.00 9.53
CA ILE A 143 32.35 -4.48 10.67
C ILE A 143 31.69 -3.14 10.31
N SER A 144 32.42 -2.26 9.62
CA SER A 144 31.89 -0.96 9.17
C SER A 144 30.69 -1.13 8.23
N MET A 145 30.79 -2.03 7.24
CA MET A 145 29.73 -2.25 6.26
C MET A 145 28.50 -2.93 6.88
N LEU A 146 28.68 -3.86 7.82
CA LEU A 146 27.56 -4.44 8.57
C LEU A 146 26.83 -3.37 9.41
N ALA A 147 27.57 -2.48 10.09
CA ALA A 147 26.96 -1.39 10.83
C ALA A 147 26.19 -0.42 9.92
N ASN A 148 26.74 -0.09 8.74
CA ASN A 148 26.06 0.75 7.74
C ASN A 148 24.78 0.09 7.21
N MET A 149 24.81 -1.22 6.96
CA MET A 149 23.64 -2.00 6.53
C MET A 149 22.53 -1.95 7.58
N GLU A 150 22.86 -2.12 8.86
CA GLU A 150 21.88 -2.07 9.95
C GLU A 150 21.29 -0.66 10.13
N ASN A 151 22.12 0.37 10.13
CA ASN A 151 21.68 1.76 10.25
C ASN A 151 20.75 2.15 9.09
N ALA A 152 21.14 1.85 7.85
CA ALA A 152 20.31 2.10 6.69
C ALA A 152 18.99 1.31 6.74
N SER A 153 19.01 0.08 7.29
CA SER A 153 17.79 -0.72 7.46
C SER A 153 16.82 -0.09 8.46
N MET A 154 17.30 0.60 9.49
CA MET A 154 16.43 1.35 10.41
C MET A 154 15.77 2.54 9.67
N GLU A 155 16.53 3.28 8.87
CA GLU A 155 16.01 4.38 8.07
C GLU A 155 14.94 3.93 7.05
N VAL A 156 15.14 2.76 6.42
CA VAL A 156 14.11 2.12 5.57
C VAL A 156 12.83 1.87 6.38
N PHE A 157 12.96 1.31 7.58
CA PHE A 157 11.80 0.96 8.41
C PHE A 157 11.05 2.20 8.87
N ASP A 158 11.76 3.29 9.17
CA ASP A 158 11.18 4.58 9.53
C ASP A 158 10.40 5.19 8.36
N CYS A 159 10.96 5.17 7.15
CA CYS A 159 10.26 5.64 5.95
C CYS A 159 8.99 4.83 5.69
N LEU A 160 9.06 3.50 5.80
CA LEU A 160 7.90 2.61 5.63
C LEU A 160 6.83 2.81 6.72
N ASN A 161 7.23 3.05 7.97
CA ASN A 161 6.31 3.43 9.05
C ASN A 161 5.65 4.78 8.78
N GLY A 162 6.40 5.76 8.28
CA GLY A 162 5.88 7.05 7.87
C GLY A 162 4.81 6.92 6.79
N LEU A 163 5.02 6.05 5.81
CA LEU A 163 4.02 5.75 4.78
C LEU A 163 2.78 5.05 5.33
N ASP A 164 2.94 4.00 6.15
CA ASP A 164 1.81 3.27 6.75
C ASP A 164 0.95 4.18 7.64
N SER A 165 1.57 5.02 8.48
CA SER A 165 0.86 5.93 9.37
C SER A 165 -0.02 6.96 8.62
N LYS A 166 0.47 7.49 7.50
CA LYS A 166 -0.27 8.47 6.68
C LYS A 166 -1.48 7.86 5.98
N MET A 167 -1.48 6.56 5.73
CA MET A 167 -2.58 5.83 5.10
C MET A 167 -3.66 5.40 6.10
N ARG A 168 -3.33 5.42 7.39
CA ARG A 168 -4.28 5.14 8.48
C ARG A 168 -4.89 6.41 9.09
N ALA A 169 -4.43 7.59 8.70
CA ALA A 169 -4.98 8.85 9.16
C ALA A 169 -6.33 9.11 8.46
N PRO A 170 -7.41 9.43 9.20
CA PRO A 170 -8.73 9.68 8.66
C PRO A 170 -8.79 10.95 7.80
#